data_AF-A0A529I5K2-F1
#
_entry.id   AF-A0A529I5K2-F1
#
_cell.length_a   1.000
_cell.length_b   1.000
_cell.length_c   1.000
_cell.angle_alpha   90.00
_cell.angle_beta   90.00
_cell.angle_gamma   90.00
#
_symmetry.space_group_name_H-M   'P 1'
#
loop_
_entity.id
_entity.type
_entity.pdbx_description
1 polymer ?
#
loop_
_entity_poly.entity_id
_entity_poly.type
_entity_poly.pdbx_seq_one_letter_code
_entity_poly.pdbx_strand_id
1 'polypeptide(L)'
;MQKTIERIAGEGEGISYEFPVIRFAGTDKAGPSAYLQAALHAGELPGVVAIDALMPMLARAEAEGRIRGDITIVPWANPIGRAQYHFGEHQG
;
A
#
# COMPACT_ATOMS: atom_id res chain seq x y z
N MET A 1 -6.71 -12.53 2.26
CA MET A 1 -5.74 -11.46 2.01
C MET A 1 -5.11 -11.72 0.65
N GLN A 2 -5.30 -10.80 -0.29
CA GLN A 2 -4.67 -10.87 -1.61
C GLN A 2 -3.60 -9.79 -1.73
N LYS A 3 -2.39 -10.16 -2.16
CA LYS A 3 -1.32 -9.21 -2.46
C LYS A 3 -1.02 -9.24 -3.95
N THR A 4 -1.05 -8.08 -4.59
CA THR A 4 -0.59 -7.88 -5.97
C THR A 4 0.55 -6.87 -6.00
N ILE A 5 1.25 -6.83 -7.13
CA ILE A 5 2.23 -5.79 -7.44
C ILE A 5 1.66 -5.00 -8.61
N GLU A 6 1.50 -3.70 -8.43
CA GLU A 6 1.14 -2.79 -9.51
C GLU A 6 2.43 -2.21 -10.09
N ARG A 7 2.43 -1.96 -11.40
CA ARG A 7 3.59 -1.51 -12.16
C ARG A 7 3.28 -0.21 -12.90
N ILE A 8 4.21 0.73 -12.82
CA ILE A 8 4.22 1.98 -13.58
C ILE A 8 5.37 1.90 -14.57
N ALA A 9 5.12 2.14 -15.85
CA ALA A 9 6.17 2.24 -16.86
C ALA A 9 7.01 3.51 -16.60
N GLY A 10 8.33 3.37 -16.62
CA GLY A 10 9.24 4.51 -16.62
C GLY A 10 9.44 5.08 -18.02
N GLU A 11 10.01 6.28 -18.10
CA GLU A 11 10.27 6.94 -19.39
C GLU A 11 11.46 6.33 -20.16
N GLY A 12 12.42 5.72 -19.45
CA GLY A 12 13.58 5.05 -20.07
C GLY A 12 13.29 3.61 -20.47
N GLU A 13 13.93 3.15 -21.56
CA GLU A 13 13.83 1.76 -21.99
C GLU A 13 14.21 0.80 -20.86
N GLY A 14 13.33 -0.16 -20.57
CA GLY A 14 13.53 -1.16 -19.51
C GLY A 14 13.32 -0.65 -18.09
N ILE A 15 12.96 0.62 -17.88
CA ILE A 15 12.67 1.16 -16.54
C ILE A 15 11.19 0.92 -16.20
N SER A 16 10.94 0.34 -15.03
CA SER A 16 9.61 0.23 -14.44
C SER A 16 9.66 0.37 -12.93
N TYR A 17 8.62 0.96 -12.36
CA TYR A 17 8.46 1.14 -10.92
C TYR A 17 7.34 0.24 -10.41
N GLU A 18 7.56 -0.39 -9.28
CA GLU A 18 6.62 -1.35 -8.70
C GLU A 18 6.30 -1.04 -7.26
N PHE A 19 5.05 -1.29 -6.88
CA PHE A 19 4.60 -1.14 -5.52
C PHE A 19 3.54 -2.19 -5.16
N PRO A 20 3.52 -2.65 -3.90
CA PRO A 20 2.55 -3.64 -3.48
C PRO A 20 1.18 -3.02 -3.23
N VAL A 21 0.13 -3.74 -3.61
CA VAL A 21 -1.24 -3.46 -3.22
C VAL A 21 -1.80 -4.69 -2.51
N ILE A 22 -2.34 -4.48 -1.30
CA ILE A 22 -2.91 -5.53 -0.48
C ILE A 22 -4.41 -5.29 -0.39
N ARG A 23 -5.20 -6.33 -0.60
CA ARG A 23 -6.67 -6.28 -0.58
C ARG A 23 -7.23 -7.30 0.40
N PHE A 24 -8.18 -6.84 1.21
CA PHE A 24 -9.03 -7.67 2.07
C PHE A 24 -10.45 -7.59 1.56
N ALA A 25 -11.10 -8.75 1.40
CA ALA A 25 -12.49 -8.82 0.96
C ALA A 25 -13.43 -8.65 2.17
N GLY A 26 -14.42 -7.79 2.02
CA GLY A 26 -15.51 -7.66 2.98
C GLY A 26 -16.51 -8.81 2.88
N THR A 27 -17.22 -9.07 3.98
CA THR A 27 -18.30 -10.05 4.02
C THR A 27 -19.63 -9.50 3.49
N ASP A 28 -19.78 -8.18 3.39
CA ASP A 28 -20.98 -7.48 2.93
C ASP A 28 -20.65 -6.61 1.70
N LYS A 29 -21.23 -6.96 0.55
CA LYS A 29 -21.04 -6.20 -0.70
C LYS A 29 -21.59 -4.78 -0.66
N ALA A 30 -22.50 -4.48 0.27
CA ALA A 30 -23.01 -3.13 0.50
C ALA A 30 -22.24 -2.40 1.63
N GLY A 31 -21.26 -3.07 2.25
CA GLY A 31 -20.41 -2.47 3.27
C GLY A 31 -19.52 -1.36 2.67
N PRO A 32 -19.23 -0.28 3.43
CA PRO A 32 -18.36 0.79 2.96
C PRO A 32 -16.93 0.28 2.75
N SER A 33 -16.32 0.65 1.63
CA SER A 33 -14.93 0.33 1.33
C SER A 33 -13.96 1.36 1.93
N ALA A 34 -12.74 0.93 2.23
CA ALA A 34 -11.65 1.81 2.66
C ALA A 34 -10.40 1.67 1.77
N TYR A 35 -9.71 2.79 1.54
CA TYR A 35 -8.42 2.82 0.87
C TYR A 35 -7.42 3.53 1.78
N LEU A 36 -6.32 2.85 2.12
CA LEU A 36 -5.26 3.37 2.98
C LEU A 36 -3.96 3.38 2.21
N GLN A 37 -3.25 4.51 2.23
CA GLN A 37 -1.93 4.61 1.64
C GLN A 37 -0.95 5.34 2.55
N ALA A 38 0.33 5.06 2.38
CA ALA A 38 1.43 5.75 3.04
C ALA A 38 2.62 5.96 2.09
N ALA A 39 3.59 6.75 2.53
CA ALA A 39 4.79 7.11 1.78
C ALA A 39 4.48 7.61 0.36
N LEU A 40 3.51 8.52 0.25
CA LEU A 40 3.36 9.33 -0.97
C LEU A 40 4.52 10.30 -1.08
N HIS A 41 4.81 11.01 0.02
CA HIS A 41 6.16 11.50 0.26
C HIS A 41 7.04 10.32 0.68
N ALA A 42 7.99 9.93 -0.16
CA ALA A 42 8.70 8.66 -0.07
C ALA A 42 9.53 8.51 1.21
N GLY A 43 9.95 9.64 1.81
CA GLY A 43 10.65 9.68 3.10
C GLY A 43 9.74 9.63 4.34
N GLU A 44 8.41 9.75 4.20
CA GLU A 44 7.49 9.79 5.34
C GLU A 44 7.11 8.38 5.84
N LEU A 45 8.02 7.79 6.63
CA LEU A 45 7.89 6.43 7.14
C LEU A 45 6.83 6.17 8.23
N PRO A 46 6.37 7.13 9.07
CA PRO A 46 5.41 6.83 10.13
C PRO A 46 4.11 6.17 9.64
N GLY A 47 3.59 6.59 8.48
CA GLY A 47 2.41 5.96 7.88
C GLY A 47 2.66 4.51 7.45
N VAL A 48 3.86 4.20 6.98
CA VAL A 48 4.27 2.83 6.59
C VAL A 48 4.30 1.93 7.83
N VAL A 49 4.89 2.42 8.92
CA VAL A 49 4.97 1.71 10.20
C VAL A 49 3.57 1.50 10.79
N ALA A 50 2.67 2.49 10.69
CA ALA A 50 1.29 2.34 11.12
C ALA A 50 0.55 1.25 10.32
N ILE A 51 0.76 1.20 9.00
CA ILE A 51 0.20 0.13 8.15
C ILE A 51 0.79 -1.24 8.53
N ASP A 52 2.11 -1.33 8.75
CA ASP A 52 2.76 -2.58 9.16
C ASP A 52 2.16 -3.13 10.47
N ALA A 53 1.95 -2.26 11.47
CA ALA A 53 1.28 -2.62 12.71
C ALA A 53 -0.20 -3.00 12.53
N LEU A 54 -0.90 -2.38 11.56
CA LEU A 54 -2.31 -2.66 11.26
C LEU A 54 -2.50 -4.01 10.54
N MET A 55 -1.55 -4.42 9.70
CA MET A 55 -1.63 -5.63 8.89
C MET A 55 -1.98 -6.92 9.67
N PRO A 56 -1.34 -7.26 10.80
CA PRO A 56 -1.73 -8.45 11.58
C PRO A 56 -3.13 -8.34 12.18
N MET A 57 -3.58 -7.12 12.54
CA MET A 57 -4.94 -6.89 13.05
C MET A 57 -5.99 -7.14 11.96
N LEU A 58 -5.72 -6.69 10.73
CA LEU A 58 -6.60 -6.92 9.58
C LEU A 58 -6.61 -8.38 9.14
N ALA A 59 -5.46 -9.05 9.11
CA ALA A 59 -5.40 -10.49 8.82
C ALA A 59 -6.23 -11.31 9.81
N ARG A 60 -6.15 -10.98 11.11
CA ARG A 60 -6.99 -11.59 12.13
C ARG A 60 -8.47 -11.26 11.93
N ALA A 61 -8.81 -10.01 11.65
CA ALA A 61 -10.19 -9.59 11.42
C ALA A 61 -10.80 -10.29 10.18
N GLU A 62 -10.02 -10.50 9.12
CA GLU A 62 -10.45 -11.26 7.94
C GLU A 62 -10.73 -12.72 8.29
N ALA A 63 -9.81 -13.38 9.00
CA ALA A 63 -9.99 -14.77 9.43
C ALA A 63 -11.21 -14.97 10.34
N GLU A 64 -11.56 -13.95 11.13
CA GLU A 64 -12.73 -13.92 12.00
C GLU A 64 -14.01 -13.41 11.29
N GLY A 65 -13.95 -13.06 9.99
CA GLY A 65 -15.10 -12.55 9.23
C GLY A 65 -15.59 -11.17 9.67
N ARG A 66 -14.77 -10.39 10.36
CA ARG A 66 -15.12 -9.06 10.93
C ARG A 66 -14.96 -7.89 9.97
N ILE A 67 -14.37 -8.11 8.79
CA ILE A 67 -14.26 -7.07 7.75
C ILE A 67 -15.58 -6.99 7.00
N ARG A 68 -16.30 -5.86 7.14
CA ARG A 68 -17.63 -5.68 6.53
C ARG A 68 -17.53 -5.29 5.05
N GLY A 69 -16.76 -4.25 4.73
CA GLY A 69 -16.51 -3.81 3.35
C GLY A 69 -15.05 -3.99 2.95
N ASP A 70 -14.78 -3.92 1.65
CA ASP A 70 -13.45 -4.15 1.09
C ASP A 70 -12.42 -3.11 1.58
N ILE A 71 -11.20 -3.57 1.84
CA ILE A 71 -10.08 -2.70 2.24
C ILE A 71 -8.94 -2.87 1.25
N THR A 72 -8.48 -1.76 0.68
CA THR A 72 -7.27 -1.71 -0.16
C THR A 72 -6.18 -0.93 0.58
N ILE A 73 -4.96 -1.47 0.58
CA ILE A 73 -3.81 -0.92 1.28
C ILE A 73 -2.62 -0.79 0.34
N VAL A 74 -2.02 0.39 0.33
CA VAL A 74 -0.83 0.74 -0.46
C VAL A 74 0.25 1.30 0.47
N PRO A 75 1.11 0.45 1.06
CA PRO A 75 2.07 0.89 2.07
C PRO A 75 3.17 1.78 1.51
N TRP A 76 3.49 1.67 0.21
CA TRP A 76 4.52 2.45 -0.46
C TRP A 76 3.94 3.05 -1.74
N ALA A 77 3.23 4.18 -1.60
CA ALA A 77 2.46 4.76 -2.70
C ALA A 77 3.33 5.38 -3.80
N ASN A 78 4.54 5.85 -3.46
CA ASN A 78 5.42 6.52 -4.41
C ASN A 78 6.71 5.71 -4.70
N PRO A 79 6.67 4.73 -5.61
CA PRO A 79 7.86 3.95 -5.96
C PRO A 79 8.90 4.76 -6.75
N ILE A 80 8.49 5.85 -7.43
CA ILE A 80 9.37 6.73 -8.20
C ILE A 80 10.22 7.56 -7.23
N GLY A 81 9.57 8.28 -6.31
CA GLY A 81 10.24 9.08 -5.29
C GLY A 81 11.13 8.24 -4.39
N ARG A 82 10.70 7.01 -4.05
CA ARG A 82 11.54 6.06 -3.30
C ARG A 82 12.83 5.68 -4.04
N ALA A 83 12.81 5.64 -5.37
CA ALA A 83 13.99 5.37 -6.19
C ALA A 83 14.89 6.61 -6.40
N GLN A 84 14.45 7.79 -5.97
CA GLN A 84 15.17 9.05 -6.13
C GLN A 84 15.80 9.47 -4.81
N TYR A 85 17.10 9.77 -4.86
CA TYR A 85 17.86 10.25 -3.71
C TYR A 85 18.58 11.54 -4.06
N HIS A 86 18.51 12.53 -3.18
CA HIS A 86 19.26 13.77 -3.30
C HIS A 86 19.82 14.14 -1.93
N PHE A 87 21.13 14.37 -1.85
CA PHE A 87 21.85 14.59 -0.58
C PHE A 87 21.60 13.53 0.52
N GLY A 88 21.33 12.29 0.12
CA GLY A 88 21.04 11.19 1.06
C GLY A 88 19.58 11.05 1.47
N GLU A 89 18.71 11.96 1.03
CA GLU A 89 17.28 11.94 1.33
C GLU A 89 16.45 11.47 0.14
N HIS A 90 15.41 10.71 0.43
CA HIS A 90 14.40 10.34 -0.55
C HIS A 90 13.71 11.58 -1.11
N GLN A 91 13.43 11.59 -2.41
CA GLN A 91 12.73 12.69 -3.06
C GLN A 91 11.25 12.39 -3.24
N GLY A 92 10.47 13.47 -3.23
CA GLY A 92 9.04 13.43 -3.50
C GLY A 92 8.22 12.75 -2.42
#